data_AF-A0A2V7V4F7-F1
#
_entry.id   AF-A0A2V7V4F7-F1
#
_cell.length_a   1.000
_cell.length_b   1.000
_cell.length_c   1.000
_cell.angle_alpha   90.00
_cell.angle_beta   90.00
_cell.angle_gamma   90.00
#
_symmetry.space_group_name_H-M   'P 1'
#
loop_
_entity.id
_entity.type
_entity.pdbx_description
1 polymer ?
#
loop_
_entity_poly.entity_id
_entity_poly.type
_entity_poly.pdbx_seq_one_letter_code
_entity_poly.pdbx_strand_id
1 'polypeptide(L)'
;MPLSVPDVPIPPRELPAPPADLSDFARLKARNLAIPVRGVDASQLRDNFSEMRGGHVHEAIDILAGRGTPVLAVDDGHIKKLFASAQGGLTVYEFDPGDAYCYYYAHLDRYVEGLREGLAVKKGDVIGYVGTTGNAPPDTPHLHFTIF
;
A
#
# COMPACT_ATOMS: atom_id res chain seq x y z
N MET A 1 18.17 12.97 51.30
CA MET A 1 16.91 12.21 51.12
C MET A 1 16.16 12.88 49.98
N PRO A 2 16.16 12.34 48.74
CA PRO A 2 15.43 12.98 47.63
C PRO A 2 13.92 12.71 47.73
N LEU A 3 13.13 13.73 47.39
CA LEU A 3 11.66 13.71 47.40
C LEU A 3 11.14 12.94 46.17
N SER A 4 10.25 11.98 46.41
CA SER A 4 9.57 11.21 45.36
C SER A 4 8.44 12.05 44.75
N VAL A 5 8.45 12.23 43.43
CA VAL A 5 7.28 12.75 42.70
C VAL A 5 6.27 11.62 42.49
N PRO A 6 4.96 11.87 42.68
CA PRO A 6 3.93 10.86 42.39
C PRO A 6 3.75 10.73 40.88
N ASP A 7 3.68 9.47 40.42
CA ASP A 7 3.40 9.11 39.04
C ASP A 7 1.91 9.36 38.75
N VAL A 8 1.61 10.22 37.77
CA VAL A 8 0.24 10.52 37.32
C VAL A 8 -0.02 9.66 36.09
N PRO A 9 -0.97 8.70 36.14
CA PRO A 9 -1.29 7.90 34.98
C PRO A 9 -1.92 8.78 33.89
N ILE A 10 -1.30 8.79 32.70
CA ILE A 10 -1.85 9.40 31.50
C ILE A 10 -3.00 8.49 31.01
N PRO A 11 -4.25 8.98 30.93
CA PRO A 11 -5.33 8.18 30.36
C PRO A 11 -5.02 7.88 28.88
N PRO A 12 -5.26 6.65 28.39
CA PRO A 12 -5.11 6.35 26.98
C PRO A 12 -5.94 7.31 26.14
N ARG A 13 -5.33 7.92 25.12
CA ARG A 13 -6.04 8.71 24.12
C ARG A 13 -6.90 7.74 23.30
N GLU A 14 -8.17 7.61 23.69
CA GLU A 14 -9.14 6.80 22.96
C GLU A 14 -9.35 7.43 21.58
N LEU A 15 -9.00 6.68 20.53
CA LEU A 15 -9.28 7.08 19.16
C LEU A 15 -10.81 7.14 18.99
N PRO A 16 -11.35 8.10 18.25
CA PRO A 16 -12.78 8.14 17.98
C PRO A 16 -13.22 6.81 17.36
N ALA A 17 -14.28 6.22 17.94
CA ALA A 17 -14.83 4.97 17.42
C ALA A 17 -15.25 5.15 15.95
N PRO A 18 -14.93 4.20 15.07
CA PRO A 18 -15.35 4.26 13.68
C PRO A 18 -16.88 4.32 13.56
N PRO A 19 -17.43 5.00 12.53
CA PRO A 19 -18.87 5.06 12.32
C PRO A 19 -19.45 3.65 12.17
N ALA A 20 -20.58 3.43 12.83
CA ALA A 20 -21.27 2.15 12.84
C ALA A 20 -21.83 1.82 11.44
N ASP A 21 -21.55 0.59 11.02
CA ASP A 21 -22.30 -0.19 10.02
C ASP A 21 -21.90 -0.12 8.54
N LEU A 22 -20.60 -0.11 8.25
CA LEU A 22 -20.05 -0.83 7.10
C LEU A 22 -18.74 -1.51 7.55
N SER A 23 -18.63 -2.84 7.39
CA SER A 23 -17.31 -3.48 7.52
C SER A 23 -16.34 -2.84 6.53
N ASP A 24 -15.04 -2.77 6.85
CA ASP A 24 -14.04 -2.17 5.94
C ASP A 24 -14.12 -2.75 4.54
N PHE A 25 -14.48 -4.02 4.42
CA PHE A 25 -14.78 -4.67 3.16
C PHE A 25 -15.90 -3.98 2.36
N ALA A 26 -17.03 -3.66 2.98
CA ALA A 26 -18.13 -2.98 2.31
C ALA A 26 -17.76 -1.55 1.89
N ARG A 27 -16.96 -0.86 2.72
CA ARG A 27 -16.42 0.48 2.39
C ARG A 27 -15.49 0.40 1.19
N LEU A 28 -14.49 -0.48 1.21
CA LEU A 28 -13.56 -0.68 0.10
C LEU A 28 -14.27 -1.13 -1.19
N LYS A 29 -15.27 -2.02 -1.08
CA LYS A 29 -16.08 -2.45 -2.23
C LYS A 29 -16.84 -1.29 -2.87
N ALA A 30 -17.37 -0.36 -2.07
CA ALA A 30 -18.08 0.82 -2.57
C ALA A 30 -17.15 1.79 -3.33
N ARG A 31 -15.84 1.78 -3.06
CA ARG A 31 -14.85 2.63 -3.75
C ARG A 31 -14.53 2.17 -5.17
N ASN A 32 -14.85 0.92 -5.50
CA ASN A 32 -14.62 0.35 -6.83
C ASN A 32 -13.16 0.55 -7.30
N LEU A 33 -12.23 0.05 -6.49
CA LEU A 33 -10.78 0.18 -6.70
C LEU A 33 -10.37 -0.41 -8.05
N ALA A 34 -9.40 0.24 -8.70
CA ALA A 34 -8.81 -0.29 -9.93
C ALA A 34 -7.81 -1.41 -9.61
N ILE A 35 -7.58 -2.29 -10.59
CA ILE A 35 -6.44 -3.21 -10.55
C ILE A 35 -5.16 -2.40 -10.72
N PRO A 36 -4.18 -2.48 -9.80
CA PRO A 36 -3.03 -1.58 -9.76
C PRO A 36 -1.98 -1.88 -10.83
N VAL A 37 -2.18 -2.85 -11.71
CA VAL A 37 -1.25 -3.19 -12.80
C VAL A 37 -1.98 -3.15 -14.12
N ARG A 38 -1.46 -2.36 -15.07
CA ARG A 38 -2.08 -2.21 -16.38
C ARG A 38 -2.11 -3.54 -17.13
N GLY A 39 -3.29 -3.89 -17.65
CA GLY A 39 -3.48 -5.09 -18.47
C GLY A 39 -3.57 -6.39 -17.67
N VAL A 40 -3.67 -6.30 -16.35
CA VAL A 40 -4.02 -7.44 -15.48
C VAL A 40 -5.51 -7.36 -15.16
N ASP A 41 -6.23 -8.43 -15.45
CA ASP A 41 -7.63 -8.59 -15.10
C ASP A 41 -7.80 -9.23 -13.72
N ALA A 42 -8.96 -9.00 -13.09
CA ALA A 42 -9.28 -9.58 -11.78
C ALA A 42 -9.19 -11.13 -11.77
N SER A 43 -9.43 -11.79 -12.90
CA SER A 43 -9.30 -13.25 -13.06
C SER A 43 -7.86 -13.75 -13.02
N GLN A 44 -6.87 -12.87 -13.19
CA GLN A 44 -5.46 -13.18 -13.13
C GLN A 44 -4.87 -12.93 -11.73
N LEU A 45 -5.63 -12.29 -10.84
CA LEU A 45 -5.24 -12.17 -9.44
C LEU A 45 -5.27 -13.54 -8.79
N ARG A 46 -4.16 -13.91 -8.17
CA ARG A 46 -4.08 -15.10 -7.32
C ARG A 46 -4.20 -14.63 -5.88
N ASP A 47 -5.09 -15.27 -5.14
CA ASP A 47 -5.17 -15.06 -3.70
C ASP A 47 -3.95 -15.73 -3.03
N ASN A 48 -2.91 -14.94 -2.83
CA ASN A 48 -1.73 -15.31 -2.04
C ASN A 48 -1.63 -14.48 -0.75
N PHE A 49 -2.75 -13.88 -0.33
CA PHE A 49 -2.86 -13.03 0.86
C PHE A 49 -2.61 -13.78 2.19
N SER A 50 -2.46 -15.10 2.15
CA SER A 50 -2.17 -15.92 3.33
C SER A 50 -1.08 -16.96 3.08
N GLU A 51 -0.32 -16.83 1.99
CA GLU A 51 0.80 -17.73 1.74
C GLU A 51 1.90 -17.50 2.80
N MET A 52 2.33 -18.57 3.48
CA MET A 52 3.49 -18.50 4.38
C MET A 52 4.77 -18.44 3.57
N ARG A 53 5.55 -17.36 3.70
CA ARG A 53 6.91 -17.28 3.14
C ARG A 53 7.91 -16.99 4.26
N GLY A 54 8.78 -17.96 4.54
CA GLY A 54 9.90 -17.78 5.46
C GLY A 54 9.53 -17.45 6.92
N GLY A 55 8.32 -17.81 7.38
CA GLY A 55 7.88 -17.59 8.77
C GLY A 55 6.99 -16.36 9.00
N HIS A 56 6.57 -15.66 7.94
CA HIS A 56 5.63 -14.54 8.02
C HIS A 56 4.38 -14.80 7.16
N VAL A 57 3.22 -14.26 7.60
CA VAL A 57 1.97 -14.24 6.83
C VAL A 57 2.08 -13.15 5.77
N HIS A 58 1.80 -13.51 4.52
CA HIS A 58 1.89 -12.61 3.39
C HIS A 58 0.63 -11.73 3.30
N GLU A 59 0.55 -10.63 4.05
CA GLU A 59 -0.60 -9.70 4.07
C GLU A 59 -0.67 -8.81 2.81
N ALA A 60 -0.43 -9.40 1.65
CA ALA A 60 -0.35 -8.71 0.37
C ALA A 60 -0.77 -9.62 -0.77
N ILE A 61 -1.14 -9.01 -1.89
CA ILE A 61 -1.21 -9.71 -3.16
C ILE A 61 0.04 -9.44 -3.97
N ASP A 62 0.68 -10.49 -4.50
CA ASP A 62 1.72 -10.33 -5.51
C ASP A 62 1.11 -10.45 -6.90
N ILE A 63 1.15 -9.37 -7.65
CA ILE A 63 0.61 -9.30 -9.01
C ILE A 63 1.76 -9.44 -9.99
N LEU A 64 1.89 -10.63 -10.57
CA LEU A 64 2.91 -10.93 -11.57
C LEU A 64 2.67 -10.11 -12.85
N ALA A 65 3.71 -9.39 -13.28
CA ALA A 65 3.72 -8.65 -14.53
C ALA A 65 5.16 -8.38 -14.97
N GLY A 66 5.39 -8.18 -16.27
CA GLY A 66 6.73 -7.92 -16.78
C GLY A 66 7.35 -6.66 -16.16
N ARG A 67 8.68 -6.65 -15.96
CA ARG A 67 9.40 -5.43 -15.54
C ARG A 67 9.06 -4.27 -16.48
N GLY A 68 8.81 -3.09 -15.92
CA GLY A 68 8.44 -1.91 -16.69
C GLY A 68 6.94 -1.81 -17.00
N THR A 69 6.11 -2.78 -16.61
CA THR A 69 4.65 -2.67 -16.75
C THR A 69 4.14 -1.50 -15.89
N PRO A 70 3.24 -0.64 -16.40
CA PRO A 70 2.70 0.47 -15.62
C PRO A 70 1.93 0.02 -14.38
N VAL A 71 2.28 0.62 -13.25
CA VAL A 71 1.56 0.52 -11.97
C VAL A 71 0.64 1.74 -11.84
N LEU A 72 -0.61 1.48 -11.48
CA LEU A 72 -1.69 2.45 -11.50
C LEU A 72 -2.18 2.78 -10.08
N ALA A 73 -2.54 4.04 -9.87
CA ALA A 73 -3.28 4.45 -8.67
C ALA A 73 -4.61 3.69 -8.60
N VAL A 74 -4.91 3.07 -7.45
CA VAL A 74 -6.12 2.25 -7.30
C VAL A 74 -7.35 3.09 -7.04
N ASP A 75 -7.17 4.31 -6.56
CA ASP A 75 -8.25 5.24 -6.28
C ASP A 75 -7.89 6.70 -6.56
N ASP A 76 -8.87 7.58 -6.47
CA ASP A 76 -8.62 9.00 -6.32
C ASP A 76 -7.99 9.24 -4.95
N GLY A 77 -6.98 10.10 -4.87
CA GLY A 77 -6.26 10.27 -3.63
C GLY A 77 -5.03 11.17 -3.75
N HIS A 78 -4.04 10.89 -2.93
CA HIS A 78 -2.76 11.59 -2.96
C HIS A 78 -1.59 10.70 -2.53
N ILE A 79 -0.40 11.01 -3.04
CA ILE A 79 0.83 10.35 -2.64
C ILE A 79 1.27 10.89 -1.29
N LYS A 80 1.18 10.08 -0.24
CA LYS A 80 1.61 10.48 1.10
C LYS A 80 3.11 10.36 1.28
N LYS A 81 3.70 9.29 0.73
CA LYS A 81 5.11 8.98 0.92
C LYS A 81 5.70 8.24 -0.27
N LEU A 82 6.93 8.61 -0.62
CA LEU A 82 7.81 7.83 -1.48
C LEU A 82 8.98 7.34 -0.64
N PHE A 83 9.29 6.05 -0.70
CA PHE A 83 10.31 5.49 0.17
C PHE A 83 11.15 4.42 -0.51
N ALA A 84 12.42 4.34 -0.09
CA ALA A 84 13.35 3.31 -0.53
C ALA A 84 13.81 2.52 0.69
N SER A 85 13.67 1.20 0.65
CA SER A 85 14.10 0.32 1.74
C SER A 85 14.72 -0.98 1.23
N ALA A 86 15.47 -1.68 2.08
CA ALA A 86 16.05 -2.97 1.74
C ALA A 86 14.98 -4.05 1.47
N GLN A 87 13.87 -4.02 2.22
CA GLN A 87 12.78 -4.97 2.04
C GLN A 87 11.86 -4.56 0.88
N GLY A 88 11.19 -3.41 0.98
CA GLY A 88 10.18 -2.99 -0.01
C GLY A 88 10.74 -2.44 -1.32
N GLY A 89 12.04 -2.15 -1.39
CA GLY A 89 12.62 -1.49 -2.56
C GLY A 89 12.09 -0.08 -2.69
N LEU A 90 11.82 0.36 -3.92
CA LEU A 90 11.09 1.59 -4.20
C LEU A 90 9.60 1.36 -3.97
N THR A 91 9.01 2.19 -3.11
CA THR A 91 7.63 2.08 -2.69
C THR A 91 6.86 3.38 -2.87
N VAL A 92 5.53 3.24 -3.01
CA VAL A 92 4.57 4.33 -3.00
C VAL A 92 3.53 4.06 -1.92
N TYR A 93 3.20 5.09 -1.15
CA TYR A 93 2.07 5.10 -0.22
C TYR A 93 1.05 6.10 -0.76
N GLU A 94 0.00 5.59 -1.39
CA GLU A 94 -1.16 6.38 -1.83
C GLU A 94 -2.22 6.33 -0.73
N PHE A 95 -2.80 7.47 -0.40
CA PHE A 95 -3.92 7.55 0.52
C PHE A 95 -5.15 8.02 -0.22
N ASP A 96 -6.29 7.47 0.16
CA ASP A 96 -7.59 7.94 -0.32
C ASP A 96 -7.84 9.39 0.14
N PRO A 97 -8.86 10.11 -0.40
CA PRO A 97 -9.04 11.53 -0.14
C PRO A 97 -9.35 11.84 1.33
N GLY A 98 -9.85 10.85 2.08
CA GLY A 98 -10.18 10.96 3.50
C GLY A 98 -9.06 10.50 4.44
N ASP A 99 -7.89 10.09 3.93
CA ASP A 99 -6.80 9.49 4.73
C ASP A 99 -7.25 8.25 5.56
N ALA A 100 -8.31 7.56 5.12
CA ALA A 100 -8.90 6.41 5.79
C ALA A 100 -8.23 5.08 5.38
N TYR A 101 -7.73 4.99 4.15
CA TYR A 101 -7.04 3.80 3.62
C TYR A 101 -5.70 4.18 3.00
N CYS A 102 -4.70 3.33 3.22
CA CYS A 102 -3.40 3.41 2.56
C CYS A 102 -3.25 2.27 1.55
N TYR A 103 -3.03 2.61 0.29
CA TYR A 103 -2.67 1.69 -0.78
C TYR A 103 -1.15 1.68 -0.93
N TYR A 104 -0.54 0.53 -0.63
CA TYR A 104 0.90 0.35 -0.62
C TYR A 104 1.36 -0.43 -1.83
N TYR A 105 2.39 0.09 -2.51
CA TYR A 105 2.97 -0.46 -3.72
C TYR A 105 4.46 -0.66 -3.48
N ALA A 106 4.99 -1.86 -3.71
CA ALA A 106 6.39 -2.17 -3.49
C ALA A 106 7.07 -2.85 -4.69
N HIS A 107 8.39 -2.97 -4.58
CA HIS A 107 9.30 -3.56 -5.58
C HIS A 107 9.35 -2.83 -6.91
N LEU A 108 8.98 -1.55 -6.94
CA LEU A 108 8.93 -0.77 -8.17
C LEU A 108 10.32 -0.64 -8.80
N ASP A 109 10.38 -0.66 -10.13
CA ASP A 109 11.60 -0.43 -10.89
C ASP A 109 11.98 1.05 -10.85
N ARG A 110 10.97 1.92 -10.99
CA ARG A 110 11.07 3.38 -10.89
C ARG A 110 9.68 4.00 -10.69
N TYR A 111 9.67 5.25 -10.25
CA TYR A 111 8.48 6.11 -10.24
C TYR A 111 8.19 6.68 -11.64
N VAL A 112 6.94 7.08 -11.88
CA VAL A 112 6.64 7.93 -13.05
C VAL A 112 7.33 9.29 -12.90
N GLU A 113 7.64 9.94 -14.02
CA GLU A 113 8.19 11.29 -14.01
C GLU A 113 7.21 12.27 -13.32
N GLY A 114 7.75 13.13 -12.45
CA GLY A 114 6.96 14.13 -11.73
C GLY A 114 6.21 13.62 -10.50
N LEU A 115 6.28 12.31 -10.18
CA LEU A 115 5.74 11.78 -8.93
C LEU A 115 6.46 12.40 -7.74
N ARG A 116 5.69 12.89 -6.76
CA ARG A 116 6.20 13.50 -5.53
C ARG A 116 5.18 13.39 -4.41
N GLU A 117 5.66 13.44 -3.17
CA GLU A 117 4.80 13.51 -1.99
C GLU A 117 3.89 14.75 -2.04
N GLY A 118 2.64 14.59 -1.61
CA GLY A 118 1.58 15.59 -1.70
C GLY A 118 0.92 15.71 -3.07
N LEU A 119 1.38 14.99 -4.10
CA LEU A 119 0.74 15.00 -5.42
C LEU A 119 -0.63 14.33 -5.34
N ALA A 120 -1.67 15.02 -5.80
CA ALA A 120 -2.99 14.42 -6.01
C ALA A 120 -2.97 13.50 -7.24
N VAL A 121 -3.61 12.34 -7.12
CA VAL A 121 -3.72 11.34 -8.18
C VAL A 121 -5.18 10.98 -8.42
N LYS A 122 -5.47 10.57 -9.64
CA LYS A 122 -6.75 9.99 -10.03
C LYS A 122 -6.61 8.50 -10.22
N LYS A 123 -7.71 7.78 -9.94
CA LYS A 123 -7.77 6.34 -10.21
C LYS A 123 -7.35 6.04 -11.64
N GLY A 124 -6.38 5.16 -11.81
CA GLY A 124 -5.83 4.77 -13.10
C GLY A 124 -4.63 5.60 -13.59
N ASP A 125 -4.23 6.66 -12.87
CA ASP A 125 -2.99 7.38 -13.15
C ASP A 125 -1.79 6.45 -12.98
N VAL A 126 -0.79 6.57 -13.86
CA VAL A 126 0.45 5.82 -13.71
C VAL A 126 1.26 6.45 -12.59
N ILE A 127 1.61 5.67 -11.58
CA ILE A 127 2.43 6.12 -10.43
C ILE A 127 3.84 5.51 -10.45
N GLY A 128 4.03 4.43 -11.18
CA GLY A 128 5.33 3.78 -11.27
C GLY A 128 5.32 2.61 -12.22
N TYR A 129 6.33 1.77 -12.10
CA TYR A 129 6.51 0.63 -12.98
C TYR A 129 6.97 -0.59 -12.20
N VAL A 130 6.43 -1.75 -12.56
CA VAL A 130 6.77 -3.05 -11.96
C VAL A 130 8.27 -3.31 -12.06
N GLY A 131 8.88 -3.79 -10.98
CA GLY A 131 10.30 -4.06 -10.90
C GLY A 131 10.63 -5.25 -10.02
N THR A 132 11.85 -5.22 -9.49
CA THR A 132 12.39 -6.21 -8.54
C THR A 132 13.28 -5.53 -7.50
N THR A 133 13.01 -4.27 -7.14
CA THR A 133 13.82 -3.59 -6.13
C THR A 133 13.49 -4.12 -4.73
N GLY A 134 14.40 -3.91 -3.77
CA GLY A 134 14.23 -4.46 -2.43
C GLY A 134 14.61 -5.94 -2.37
N ASN A 135 13.78 -6.75 -1.73
CA ASN A 135 14.02 -8.19 -1.59
C ASN A 135 13.27 -9.07 -2.61
N ALA A 136 12.62 -8.46 -3.62
CA ALA A 136 11.97 -9.21 -4.70
C ALA A 136 13.00 -10.03 -5.52
N PRO A 137 12.69 -11.28 -5.89
CA PRO A 137 13.57 -12.08 -6.73
C PRO A 137 13.86 -11.39 -8.08
N PRO A 138 15.13 -11.29 -8.53
CA PRO A 138 15.48 -10.56 -9.76
C PRO A 138 14.84 -11.10 -11.04
N ASP A 139 14.51 -12.39 -11.06
CA ASP A 139 13.92 -13.14 -12.18
C ASP A 139 12.38 -13.19 -12.12
N THR A 140 11.77 -12.67 -11.06
CA THR A 140 10.32 -12.70 -10.84
C THR A 140 9.77 -11.28 -10.62
N PRO A 141 9.67 -10.44 -11.66
CA PRO A 141 9.06 -9.12 -11.53
C PRO A 141 7.58 -9.21 -11.13
N HIS A 142 7.21 -8.44 -10.13
CA HIS A 142 5.84 -8.37 -9.61
C HIS A 142 5.61 -7.04 -8.90
N LEU A 143 4.34 -6.70 -8.72
CA LEU A 143 3.91 -5.67 -7.77
C LEU A 143 3.47 -6.37 -6.49
N HIS A 144 4.07 -6.00 -5.36
CA HIS A 144 3.52 -6.33 -4.04
C HIS A 144 2.56 -5.21 -3.61
N PHE A 145 1.30 -5.57 -3.36
CA PHE A 145 0.22 -4.62 -3.09
C PHE A 145 -0.55 -4.97 -1.82
N THR A 146 -0.73 -3.98 -0.93
CA THR A 146 -1.47 -4.11 0.33
C THR A 146 -2.38 -2.91 0.54
N ILE A 147 -3.48 -3.11 1.27
CA ILE A 147 -4.36 -2.06 1.75
C ILE A 147 -4.31 -2.08 3.28
N PHE A 148 -4.03 -0.93 3.89
CA PHE A 148 -4.10 -0.72 5.35
C PHE A 148 -5.23 0.24 5.70
#